data_AF-A0A2S7N4P2-F1
#
_entry.id   AF-A0A2S7N4P2-F1
#
_cell.length_a   1.000
_cell.length_b   1.000
_cell.length_c   1.000
_cell.angle_alpha   90.00
_cell.angle_beta   90.00
_cell.angle_gamma   90.00
#
_symmetry.space_group_name_H-M   'P 1'
#
loop_
_entity.id
_entity.type
_entity.pdbx_description
1 polymer ?
#
loop_
_entity_poly.entity_id
_entity_poly.type
_entity_poly.pdbx_seq_one_letter_code
_entity_poly.pdbx_strand_id
1 'polypeptide(L)' 'MFSNIGIPGLILILLLALIIFGPKKLPEIGRAFGQTLREFKNSTKDLSNEVMSDLDDSKRDPKK' A
#
# COMPACT_ATOMS: atom_id res chain seq x y z
N MET A 1 -25.64 13.68 13.21
CA MET A 1 -25.83 12.71 14.32
C MET A 1 -24.75 11.61 14.34
N PHE A 2 -24.25 11.14 13.20
CA PHE A 2 -23.18 10.11 13.16
C PHE A 2 -21.74 10.63 13.35
N SER A 3 -21.45 11.91 13.14
CA SER A 3 -20.07 12.43 13.28
C SER A 3 -19.55 12.48 14.72
N ASN A 4 -20.43 12.37 15.73
CA ASN A 4 -20.02 12.33 17.15
C ASN A 4 -19.63 10.92 17.62
N ILE A 5 -19.77 9.91 16.76
CA ILE A 5 -19.54 8.50 17.12
C ILE A 5 -18.05 8.17 17.16
N GLY A 6 -17.19 8.96 16.49
CA GLY A 6 -15.74 8.95 16.64
C GLY A 6 -15.08 7.56 16.60
N ILE A 7 -13.96 7.43 17.30
CA ILE A 7 -13.27 6.15 17.49
C ILE A 7 -14.16 5.08 18.16
N PRO A 8 -15.03 5.38 19.15
CA PRO A 8 -15.88 4.39 19.79
C PRO A 8 -16.79 3.61 18.83
N GLY A 9 -17.44 4.25 17.84
CA GLY A 9 -18.27 3.48 16.91
C GLY A 9 -17.49 2.75 15.84
N LEU A 10 -16.29 3.21 15.49
CA LEU A 10 -15.39 2.43 14.63
C LEU A 10 -15.05 1.10 15.31
N ILE A 11 -14.77 1.12 16.62
CA ILE A 11 -14.56 -0.09 17.42
C ILE A 11 -15.79 -1.01 17.40
N LEU A 12 -17.00 -0.47 17.53
CA LEU A 12 -18.24 -1.26 17.46
C LEU A 12 -18.42 -1.97 16.11
N ILE A 13 -18.16 -1.25 15.01
CA ILE A 13 -18.20 -1.82 13.66
C ILE A 13 -17.12 -2.89 13.49
N LEU A 14 -15.90 -2.63 13.99
CA LEU A 14 -14.82 -3.61 14.00
C LEU A 14 -15.23 -4.87 14.76
N LEU A 15 -15.85 -4.73 15.92
CA LEU A 15 -16.29 -5.86 16.72
C LEU A 15 -17.31 -6.73 15.97
N LEU A 16 -18.30 -6.11 15.31
CA LEU A 16 -19.26 -6.82 14.46
C LEU A 16 -18.59 -7.52 13.29
N ALA A 17 -17.67 -6.84 12.60
CA ALA A 17 -16.88 -7.44 11.53
C ALA A 17 -16.03 -8.61 12.03
N LEU A 18 -15.46 -8.51 13.23
CA LEU A 18 -14.70 -9.58 13.85
C LEU A 18 -15.56 -10.77 14.28
N ILE A 19 -16.82 -10.58 14.61
CA ILE A 19 -17.74 -11.70 14.88
C ILE A 19 -18.04 -12.47 13.59
N ILE A 20 -18.25 -11.76 12.47
CA ILE A 20 -18.57 -12.37 11.17
C ILE A 20 -17.34 -13.03 10.54
N PHE A 21 -16.23 -12.30 10.48
CA PHE A 21 -15.01 -12.74 9.78
C PHE A 21 -13.99 -13.41 10.71
N GLY A 22 -14.00 -13.13 12.01
CA GLY A 22 -13.02 -13.63 12.97
C GLY A 22 -11.78 -12.72 13.14
N PRO A 23 -11.19 -12.64 14.35
CA PRO A 23 -10.03 -11.79 14.65
C PRO A 23 -8.75 -12.17 13.89
N LYS A 24 -8.66 -13.42 13.41
CA LYS A 24 -7.49 -13.89 12.65
C LYS A 24 -7.51 -13.46 11.19
N LYS A 25 -8.68 -13.16 10.60
CA LYS A 25 -8.81 -12.82 9.18
C LYS A 25 -8.30 -11.44 8.83
N LEU A 26 -8.51 -10.44 9.69
CA LEU A 26 -8.02 -9.08 9.41
C LEU A 26 -6.47 -9.01 9.32
N PRO A 27 -5.70 -9.59 10.27
CA PRO A 27 -4.24 -9.64 10.14
C PRO A 27 -3.76 -10.49 8.96
N GLU A 28 -4.45 -11.59 8.65
CA GLU A 28 -4.13 -12.47 7.52
C GLU A 28 -4.24 -11.71 6.18
N ILE A 29 -5.36 -11.02 5.96
CA ILE A 29 -5.60 -10.18 4.77
C ILE A 29 -4.60 -9.02 4.73
N GLY A 30 -4.34 -8.34 5.85
CA GLY A 30 -3.38 -7.26 5.92
C GLY A 30 -1.95 -7.70 5.58
N ARG A 31 -1.54 -8.90 5.99
CA ARG A 31 -0.24 -9.48 5.64
C ARG A 31 -0.15 -9.79 4.15
N ALA A 32 -1.17 -10.43 3.58
CA ALA A 32 -1.21 -10.74 2.15
C ALA A 32 -1.18 -9.47 1.30
N PHE A 33 -2.07 -8.51 1.61
CA PHE A 33 -2.13 -7.21 0.91
C PHE A 33 -0.82 -6.41 1.09
N GLY A 34 -0.23 -6.44 2.28
CA GLY A 34 1.03 -5.78 2.56
C GLY A 34 2.21 -6.36 1.78
N GLN A 35 2.24 -7.68 1.57
CA GLN A 35 3.24 -8.33 0.71
C GLN A 35 3.07 -7.87 -0.75
N THR A 36 1.84 -7.89 -1.28
CA THR A 36 1.54 -7.38 -2.62
C THR A 36 1.95 -5.92 -2.80
N LEU A 37 1.61 -5.05 -1.84
CA LEU A 37 1.98 -3.64 -1.91
C LEU A 37 3.49 -3.42 -1.82
N ARG A 38 4.20 -4.26 -1.05
CA ARG A 38 5.66 -4.22 -0.95
C ARG A 38 6.33 -4.60 -2.27
N GLU A 39 5.88 -5.67 -2.90
CA GLU A 39 6.38 -6.12 -4.20
C GLU A 39 6.08 -5.12 -5.31
N PHE A 40 4.85 -4.56 -5.31
CA PHE A 40 4.46 -3.51 -6.23
C PHE A 40 5.35 -2.26 -6.09
N LYS A 41 5.58 -1.81 -4.85
CA LYS A 41 6.48 -0.68 -4.57
C LYS A 41 7.89 -0.93 -5.06
N ASN A 42 8.44 -2.12 -4.82
CA ASN A 42 9.80 -2.46 -5.25
C ASN A 42 9.90 -2.45 -6.77
N SER A 43 8.97 -3.12 -7.47
CA SER A 43 8.93 -3.16 -8.94
C SER A 43 8.79 -1.76 -9.55
N THR A 44 7.97 -0.91 -8.94
CA THR A 44 7.80 0.48 -9.38
C THR A 44 9.08 1.30 -9.16
N LYS A 45 9.78 1.07 -8.05
CA LYS A 45 11.04 1.75 -7.74
C LYS A 45 12.14 1.34 -8.73
N ASP A 46 12.23 0.06 -9.05
CA ASP A 46 13.24 -0.44 -9.98
C ASP A 46 13.01 0.12 -11.38
N LEU A 47 11.75 0.12 -11.85
CA LEU A 47 11.37 0.76 -13.12
C LEU A 47 11.65 2.26 -13.12
N SER A 48 11.34 2.97 -12.03
CA SER A 48 11.62 4.40 -11.92
C SER A 48 13.12 4.71 -11.96
N ASN A 49 13.96 3.84 -11.40
CA ASN A 49 15.41 4.03 -11.43
C ASN A 49 15.98 3.76 -12.82
N GLU A 50 15.49 2.74 -13.53
CA GLU A 50 15.89 2.42 -14.91
C GLU A 50 15.51 3.56 -15.87
N VAL A 51 14.28 4.07 -15.78
CA VAL A 51 13.86 5.23 -16.57
C VAL A 51 14.70 6.47 -16.23
N MET A 52 15.06 6.68 -14.96
CA MET A 52 15.89 7.82 -14.56
C MET A 52 17.35 7.68 -15.06
N SER A 53 17.91 6.46 -15.07
CA SER A 53 19.26 6.22 -15.60
C SER A 53 19.32 6.40 -17.11
N ASP A 54 18.31 5.93 -17.84
CA ASP A 54 18.23 6.07 -19.30
C ASP A 54 18.14 7.55 -19.71
N LEU A 55 17.39 8.35 -18.94
CA LEU A 55 17.28 9.80 -19.16
C LEU A 55 18.56 10.56 -18.81
N ASP A 56 19.34 10.10 -17.82
CA ASP A 56 20.61 10.74 -17.44
C ASP A 56 21.74 10.39 -18.42
N ASP A 57 21.76 9.17 -18.98
CA ASP A 57 22.70 8.78 -20.04
C ASP A 57 22.39 9.47 -21.37
N SER A 58 21.11 9.66 -21.72
CA SER A 58 20.71 10.39 -22.94
C SER A 58 21.05 11.89 -22.87
N LYS A 59 21.21 12.46 -21.67
CA LYS A 59 21.67 13.85 -21.45
C LYS A 59 23.19 14.02 -21.49
N ARG A 60 23.97 12.93 -21.40
CA ARG A 60 25.44 12.96 -21.37
C ARG A 60 26.10 12.89 -22.75
N ASP A 61 25.33 12.83 -23.83
CA ASP A 61 25.85 12.98 -25.19
C ASP A 61 25.41 14.30 -25.86
N PRO A 62 25.92 15.47 -25.42
CA PRO A 62 25.89 16.68 -26.21
C PRO A 62 27.18 16.77 -27.05
N LYS A 63 27.39 15.87 -28.04
CA LYS A 63 28.18 16.13 -29.26
C LYS A 63 28.45 14.83 -30.03
N LYS A 64 27.71 14.64 -31.12
CA LYS A 64 28.32 14.22 -32.37
C LYS A 64 27.70 14.98 -33.54
#